data_AF-A0A852TN24-F1
#
_entry.id   AF-A0A852TN24-F1
#
_cell.length_a   1.000
_cell.length_b   1.000
_cell.length_c   1.000
_cell.angle_alpha   90.00
_cell.angle_beta   90.00
_cell.angle_gamma   90.00
#
_symmetry.space_group_name_H-M   'P 1'
#
loop_
_entity.id
_entity.type
_entity.pdbx_description
1 polymer ?
#
loop_
_entity_poly.entity_id
_entity_poly.type
_entity_poly.pdbx_seq_one_letter_code
_entity_poly.pdbx_strand_id
1 'polypeptide(L)'
;MARSRDRMRDHRSRDSIPAAFCMVLAASRAAERDPWLLFGNHVVIDLGGGVHAVLAHLRRGTIRVRPGDRVTGGQPIGQCGNSGNSSEPHLHFQLMDGPDVAVAKGLPFCWSFEVAESLHSGVPRAQEPFVAPEPD
;
A
#
# COMPACT_ATOMS: atom_id res chain seq x y z
N MET A 1 12.06 -11.11 -1.14
CA MET A 1 13.01 -9.95 -1.15
C MET A 1 12.24 -8.66 -1.38
N ALA A 2 12.68 -7.51 -0.86
CA ALA A 2 12.01 -6.22 -1.05
C ALA A 2 12.51 -5.46 -2.29
N ARG A 3 11.67 -4.59 -2.87
CA ARG A 3 12.02 -3.48 -3.80
C ARG A 3 11.29 -2.23 -3.31
N SER A 4 11.91 -1.05 -3.40
CA SER A 4 11.31 0.17 -2.87
C SER A 4 11.52 1.42 -3.73
N ARG A 5 10.57 2.36 -3.65
CA ARG A 5 10.64 3.72 -4.24
C ARG A 5 10.29 4.72 -3.14
N ASP A 6 11.19 5.68 -2.87
CA ASP A 6 11.04 6.65 -1.77
C ASP A 6 11.45 8.09 -2.17
N ARG A 7 10.84 8.62 -3.24
CA ARG A 7 11.25 9.93 -3.81
C ARG A 7 10.11 10.94 -3.93
N MET A 8 8.86 10.49 -3.95
CA MET A 8 7.69 11.32 -4.21
C MET A 8 7.24 12.02 -2.95
N ARG A 9 6.99 13.34 -3.02
CA ARG A 9 6.47 14.09 -1.88
C ARG A 9 5.03 13.71 -1.58
N ASP A 10 4.72 13.63 -0.29
CA ASP A 10 3.35 13.64 0.21
C ASP A 10 2.65 14.96 -0.15
N HIS A 11 1.33 14.89 -0.32
CA HIS A 11 0.48 16.06 -0.48
C HIS A 11 -0.62 16.11 0.59
N ARG A 12 -1.29 17.25 0.72
CA ARG A 12 -2.46 17.40 1.61
C ARG A 12 -3.65 16.59 1.08
N SER A 13 -4.62 16.30 1.94
CA SER A 13 -5.86 15.62 1.55
C SER A 13 -6.60 16.38 0.45
N ARG A 14 -7.31 15.62 -0.38
CA ARG A 14 -8.06 16.07 -1.55
C ARG A 14 -9.51 15.63 -1.39
N ASP A 15 -10.20 16.29 -0.47
CA ASP A 15 -11.53 15.93 0.07
C ASP A 15 -12.68 16.79 -0.50
N SER A 16 -12.45 17.51 -1.59
CA SER A 16 -13.45 18.34 -2.27
C SER A 16 -13.68 17.90 -3.71
N ILE A 17 -14.84 18.22 -4.27
CA ILE A 17 -15.18 17.90 -5.68
C ILE A 17 -14.12 18.44 -6.66
N PRO A 18 -13.66 19.70 -6.55
CA PRO A 18 -12.57 20.19 -7.41
C PRO A 18 -11.29 19.38 -7.24
N ALA A 19 -10.95 18.98 -6.01
CA ALA A 19 -9.76 18.18 -5.74
C ALA A 19 -9.88 16.76 -6.31
N ALA A 20 -11.08 16.15 -6.27
CA ALA A 20 -11.38 14.86 -6.91
C ALA A 20 -11.22 14.94 -8.43
N PHE A 21 -11.68 16.02 -9.07
CA PHE A 21 -11.46 16.23 -10.50
C PHE A 21 -9.97 16.39 -10.84
N CYS A 22 -9.23 17.17 -10.05
CA CYS A 22 -7.77 17.27 -10.19
C CYS A 22 -7.07 15.92 -10.01
N MET A 23 -7.54 15.06 -9.10
CA MET A 23 -7.02 13.70 -8.93
C MET A 23 -7.19 12.85 -10.18
N VAL A 24 -8.38 12.83 -10.77
CA VAL A 24 -8.65 12.05 -12.00
C VAL A 24 -7.70 12.48 -13.11
N LEU A 25 -7.53 13.79 -13.33
CA LEU A 25 -6.62 14.30 -14.35
C LEU A 25 -5.15 13.96 -14.06
N ALA A 26 -4.74 14.05 -12.79
CA ALA A 26 -3.40 13.67 -12.37
C ALA A 26 -3.15 12.17 -12.56
N ALA A 27 -4.16 11.33 -12.30
CA ALA A 27 -4.13 9.89 -12.49
C ALA A 27 -3.89 9.52 -13.96
N SER A 28 -4.69 10.07 -14.87
CA SER A 28 -4.55 9.79 -16.31
C SER A 28 -3.15 10.15 -16.82
N ARG A 29 -2.67 11.34 -16.46
CA ARG A 29 -1.31 11.79 -16.82
C ARG A 29 -0.20 10.93 -16.21
N ALA A 30 -0.40 10.45 -14.99
CA ALA A 30 0.55 9.55 -14.34
C ALA A 30 0.59 8.19 -15.04
N ALA A 31 -0.58 7.60 -15.34
CA ALA A 31 -0.70 6.32 -16.01
C ALA A 31 -0.07 6.31 -17.41
N GLU A 32 -0.22 7.40 -18.17
CA GLU A 32 0.41 7.57 -19.49
C GLU A 32 1.95 7.63 -19.43
N ARG A 33 2.52 8.09 -18.31
CA ARG A 33 3.96 8.27 -18.15
C ARG A 33 4.64 7.06 -17.53
N ASP A 34 4.13 6.65 -16.38
CA ASP A 34 4.67 5.60 -15.54
C ASP A 34 3.57 5.21 -14.52
N PRO A 35 2.87 4.07 -14.71
CA PRO A 35 1.80 3.62 -13.81
C PRO A 35 2.23 3.54 -12.34
N TRP A 36 3.52 3.35 -12.05
CA TRP A 36 4.04 3.33 -10.69
C TRP A 36 3.91 4.67 -9.96
N LEU A 37 3.72 5.78 -10.68
CA LEU A 37 3.44 7.08 -10.08
C LEU A 37 2.09 7.11 -9.36
N LEU A 38 1.15 6.23 -9.71
CA LEU A 38 -0.14 6.13 -9.02
C LEU A 38 0.05 5.63 -7.59
N PHE A 39 0.96 4.67 -7.39
CA PHE A 39 1.26 4.04 -6.10
C PHE A 39 2.15 4.89 -5.19
N GLY A 40 2.74 5.97 -5.70
CA GLY A 40 3.62 6.85 -4.92
C GLY A 40 4.88 6.16 -4.42
N ASN A 41 5.27 6.47 -3.18
CA ASN A 41 6.33 5.71 -2.52
C ASN A 41 5.78 4.36 -2.06
N HIS A 42 6.50 3.29 -2.35
CA HIS A 42 5.99 1.94 -2.11
C HIS A 42 7.12 0.95 -1.86
N VAL A 43 6.75 -0.19 -1.31
CA VAL A 43 7.58 -1.39 -1.17
C VAL A 43 6.85 -2.56 -1.79
N VAL A 44 7.51 -3.30 -2.68
CA VAL A 44 7.08 -4.60 -3.16
C VAL A 44 7.89 -5.67 -2.44
N ILE A 45 7.23 -6.61 -1.78
CA ILE A 45 7.83 -7.72 -1.04
C ILE A 45 7.49 -9.00 -1.77
N ASP A 46 8.51 -9.71 -2.26
CA ASP A 46 8.38 -11.09 -2.72
C ASP A 46 8.30 -12.03 -1.51
N LEU A 47 7.16 -12.74 -1.42
CA LEU A 47 6.79 -13.69 -0.38
C LEU A 47 7.14 -15.14 -0.74
N GLY A 48 7.67 -15.37 -1.94
CA GLY A 48 7.90 -16.70 -2.51
C GLY A 48 6.67 -17.25 -3.25
N GLY A 49 6.89 -18.33 -4.02
CA GLY A 49 5.80 -19.02 -4.74
C GLY A 49 5.11 -18.18 -5.81
N GLY A 50 5.74 -17.10 -6.29
CA GLY A 50 5.15 -16.15 -7.25
C GLY A 50 4.25 -15.09 -6.61
N VAL A 51 4.06 -15.11 -5.29
CA VAL A 51 3.22 -14.15 -4.57
C VAL A 51 4.04 -12.94 -4.14
N HIS A 52 3.52 -11.76 -4.42
CA HIS A 52 4.11 -10.49 -4.05
C HIS A 52 3.10 -9.66 -3.25
N ALA A 53 3.57 -8.87 -2.28
CA ALA A 53 2.78 -7.88 -1.58
C ALA A 53 3.27 -6.48 -1.94
N VAL A 54 2.37 -5.55 -2.22
CA VAL A 54 2.69 -4.12 -2.34
C VAL A 54 2.15 -3.36 -1.13
N LEU A 55 2.99 -2.49 -0.57
CA LEU A 55 2.64 -1.47 0.42
C LEU A 55 2.88 -0.11 -0.23
N ALA A 56 1.84 0.68 -0.47
CA ALA A 56 1.92 1.92 -1.27
C ALA A 56 1.48 3.17 -0.49
N HIS A 57 1.63 4.33 -1.14
CA HIS A 57 1.37 5.67 -0.60
C HIS A 57 2.22 6.03 0.63
N LEU A 58 3.36 5.35 0.84
CA LEU A 58 4.21 5.54 2.00
C LEU A 58 4.75 6.97 2.09
N ARG A 59 5.04 7.41 3.31
CA ARG A 59 5.57 8.75 3.57
C ARG A 59 7.01 8.86 3.10
N ARG A 60 7.32 9.95 2.40
CA ARG A 60 8.65 10.16 1.83
C ARG A 60 9.75 10.18 2.90
N GLY A 61 10.84 9.47 2.66
CA GLY A 61 12.02 9.40 3.52
C GLY A 61 11.84 8.51 4.75
N THR A 62 10.80 7.68 4.76
CA THR A 62 10.50 6.80 5.91
C THR A 62 10.68 5.32 5.61
N ILE A 63 10.90 4.95 4.34
CA ILE A 63 11.08 3.55 3.96
C ILE A 63 12.41 3.04 4.52
N ARG A 64 12.35 1.98 5.31
CA ARG A 64 13.51 1.41 6.03
C ARG A 64 14.16 0.23 5.33
N VAL A 65 13.55 -0.26 4.25
CA VAL A 65 14.01 -1.42 3.49
C VAL A 65 14.57 -1.02 2.13
N ARG A 66 15.61 -1.73 1.70
CA ARG A 66 16.28 -1.54 0.42
C ARG A 66 15.99 -2.70 -0.53
N PRO A 67 16.16 -2.48 -1.84
CA PRO A 67 16.10 -3.56 -2.81
C PRO A 67 17.02 -4.73 -2.43
N GLY A 68 16.46 -5.94 -2.33
CA GLY A 68 17.18 -7.16 -1.96
C GLY A 68 17.05 -7.56 -0.48
N ASP A 69 16.59 -6.66 0.39
CA ASP A 69 16.44 -6.98 1.83
C ASP A 69 15.42 -8.11 2.04
N ARG A 70 15.71 -8.97 3.03
CA ARG A 70 14.74 -9.94 3.55
C ARG A 70 13.88 -9.23 4.58
N VAL A 71 12.57 -9.44 4.50
CA VAL A 71 11.59 -8.86 5.42
C VAL A 71 10.98 -9.97 6.27
N THR A 72 10.81 -9.73 7.57
CA THR A 72 10.15 -10.63 8.51
C THR A 72 8.89 -10.00 9.11
N GLY A 73 8.01 -10.83 9.68
CA GLY A 73 6.86 -10.35 10.45
C GLY A 73 7.30 -9.39 11.57
N GLY A 74 6.50 -8.35 11.82
CA GLY A 74 6.78 -7.31 12.83
C GLY A 74 7.83 -6.27 12.43
N GLN A 75 8.57 -6.46 11.32
CA GLN A 75 9.58 -5.50 10.88
C GLN A 75 8.95 -4.18 10.40
N PRO A 76 9.35 -3.03 10.95
CA PRO A 76 8.88 -1.74 10.45
C PRO A 76 9.36 -1.46 9.01
N ILE A 77 8.42 -1.26 8.08
CA ILE A 77 8.71 -1.02 6.65
C ILE A 77 8.81 0.46 6.32
N GLY A 78 7.86 1.27 6.82
CA GLY A 78 7.76 2.69 6.55
C GLY A 78 6.56 3.28 7.29
N GLN A 79 6.39 4.60 7.20
CA GLN A 79 5.24 5.28 7.78
C GLN A 79 4.12 5.42 6.74
N CYS A 80 2.87 5.36 7.21
CA CYS A 80 1.69 5.76 6.43
C CYS A 80 1.90 7.19 5.91
N GLY A 81 1.53 7.42 4.65
CA GLY A 81 1.74 8.70 3.97
C GLY A 81 0.61 9.02 3.01
N ASN A 82 0.85 10.03 2.18
CA ASN A 82 -0.09 10.52 1.18
C ASN A 82 0.65 10.90 -0.12
N SER A 83 1.51 9.99 -0.59
CA SER A 83 2.25 10.13 -1.83
C SER A 83 1.54 9.42 -2.99
N GLY A 84 1.83 9.82 -4.23
CA GLY A 84 1.18 9.22 -5.41
C GLY A 84 -0.17 9.84 -5.72
N ASN A 85 -1.09 9.01 -6.20
CA ASN A 85 -2.46 9.39 -6.47
C ASN A 85 -3.37 8.87 -5.35
N SER A 86 -3.33 9.55 -4.21
CA SER A 86 -4.12 9.23 -3.01
C SER A 86 -5.06 10.39 -2.67
N SER A 87 -6.22 10.12 -2.06
CA SER A 87 -7.13 11.16 -1.58
C SER A 87 -6.72 11.71 -0.21
N GLU A 88 -6.28 10.85 0.70
CA GLU A 88 -5.97 11.16 2.09
C GLU A 88 -4.89 10.20 2.64
N PRO A 89 -4.24 10.50 3.77
CA PRO A 89 -3.21 9.61 4.32
C PRO A 89 -3.75 8.21 4.64
N HIS A 90 -3.31 7.19 3.92
CA HIS A 90 -3.68 5.80 4.14
C HIS A 90 -2.59 4.84 3.63
N LEU A 91 -2.70 3.57 3.99
CA LEU A 91 -1.90 2.49 3.42
C LEU A 91 -2.72 1.76 2.36
N HIS A 92 -2.21 1.69 1.13
CA HIS A 92 -2.70 0.74 0.16
C HIS A 92 -1.90 -0.57 0.30
N PHE A 93 -2.62 -1.68 0.49
CA PHE A 93 -2.06 -3.02 0.55
C PHE A 93 -2.75 -3.93 -0.47
N GLN A 94 -1.96 -4.74 -1.17
CA GLN A 94 -2.46 -5.73 -2.11
C GLN A 94 -1.51 -6.92 -2.22
N LEU A 95 -2.06 -8.14 -2.32
CA LEU A 95 -1.32 -9.31 -2.82
C LEU A 95 -1.50 -9.44 -4.34
N MET A 96 -0.46 -9.89 -5.03
CA MET A 96 -0.42 -9.97 -6.48
C MET A 96 0.45 -11.12 -6.99
N ASP A 97 0.13 -11.62 -8.20
CA ASP A 97 0.76 -12.78 -8.85
C ASP A 97 2.08 -12.47 -9.58
N GLY A 98 2.59 -11.25 -9.44
CA GLY A 98 3.84 -10.80 -10.04
C GLY A 98 4.34 -9.51 -9.41
N PRO A 99 5.61 -9.13 -9.65
CA PRO A 99 6.22 -7.97 -9.00
C PRO A 99 5.78 -6.62 -9.58
N ASP A 100 5.12 -6.60 -10.73
CA ASP A 100 4.74 -5.39 -11.44
C ASP A 100 3.28 -5.01 -11.18
N VAL A 101 3.07 -4.01 -10.34
CA VAL A 101 1.74 -3.52 -9.93
C VAL A 101 0.89 -3.03 -11.09
N ALA A 102 1.50 -2.69 -12.24
CA ALA A 102 0.78 -2.19 -13.40
C ALA A 102 0.05 -3.30 -14.18
N VAL A 103 0.51 -4.55 -14.06
CA VAL A 103 0.03 -5.69 -14.87
C VAL A 103 -0.34 -6.92 -14.05
N ALA A 104 0.16 -7.03 -12.82
CA ALA A 104 -0.10 -8.17 -11.95
C ALA A 104 -1.57 -8.22 -11.51
N LYS A 105 -2.10 -9.43 -11.38
CA LYS A 105 -3.47 -9.66 -10.91
C LYS A 105 -3.50 -9.67 -9.39
N GLY A 106 -4.53 -9.05 -8.82
CA GLY A 106 -4.79 -9.14 -7.39
C GLY A 106 -5.09 -10.57 -6.96
N LEU A 107 -4.45 -11.00 -5.89
CA LEU A 107 -4.70 -12.29 -5.24
C LEU A 107 -5.56 -12.09 -3.99
N PRO A 108 -6.50 -13.01 -3.70
CA PRO A 108 -7.28 -12.95 -2.48
C PRO A 108 -6.39 -13.17 -1.26
N PHE A 109 -6.75 -12.52 -0.15
CA PHE A 109 -6.09 -12.72 1.14
C PHE A 109 -7.11 -12.58 2.27
N CYS A 110 -6.74 -13.12 3.43
CA CYS A 110 -7.46 -12.93 4.69
C CYS A 110 -6.47 -12.41 5.73
N TRP A 111 -6.97 -11.56 6.63
CA TRP A 111 -6.31 -11.19 7.87
C TRP A 111 -7.02 -11.85 9.04
N SER A 112 -6.26 -12.10 10.10
CA SER A 112 -6.81 -12.32 11.42
C SER A 112 -6.97 -10.97 12.10
N PHE A 113 -8.13 -10.73 12.70
CA PHE A 113 -8.44 -9.47 13.38
C PHE A 113 -9.50 -9.68 14.46
N GLU A 114 -9.51 -8.83 15.46
CA GLU A 114 -10.46 -8.86 16.57
C GLU A 114 -11.48 -7.73 16.45
N VAL A 115 -12.76 -8.06 16.71
CA VAL A 115 -13.87 -7.12 16.85
C VAL A 115 -14.66 -7.55 18.07
N ALA A 116 -14.84 -6.63 19.03
CA ALA A 116 -15.55 -6.90 20.29
C ALA A 116 -15.06 -8.20 20.98
N GLU A 117 -13.74 -8.33 21.14
CA GLU A 117 -13.06 -9.47 21.79
C GLU A 117 -13.27 -10.83 21.08
N SER A 118 -13.80 -10.82 19.87
CA SER A 118 -13.98 -12.02 19.05
C SER A 118 -12.99 -12.04 17.88
N LEU A 119 -12.29 -13.15 17.71
CA LEU A 119 -11.35 -13.36 16.61
C LEU A 119 -12.10 -13.70 15.31
N HIS A 120 -11.80 -12.97 14.25
CA HIS A 120 -12.35 -13.13 12.92
C HIS A 120 -11.24 -13.39 11.90
N SER A 121 -11.61 -14.02 10.78
CA SER A 121 -10.74 -14.24 9.63
C SER A 121 -11.41 -13.73 8.36
N GLY A 122 -10.70 -12.91 7.58
CA GLY A 122 -11.21 -12.31 6.35
C GLY A 122 -10.66 -10.91 6.13
N VAL A 123 -11.43 -10.06 5.46
CA VAL A 123 -11.11 -8.63 5.33
C VAL A 123 -12.10 -7.85 6.21
N PRO A 124 -11.61 -6.99 7.13
CA PRO A 124 -12.47 -6.12 7.94
C PRO A 124 -13.41 -5.29 7.07
N ARG A 125 -14.63 -5.05 7.56
CA ARG A 125 -15.58 -4.23 6.82
C ARG A 125 -15.08 -2.80 6.72
N ALA A 126 -15.48 -2.12 5.65
CA ALA A 126 -15.16 -0.72 5.48
C ALA A 126 -15.64 0.10 6.69
N GLN A 127 -14.75 0.92 7.24
CA GLN A 127 -14.99 1.82 8.38
C GLN A 127 -15.31 1.13 9.73
N GLU A 128 -15.22 -0.21 9.80
CA GLU A 128 -15.32 -0.93 11.07
C GLU A 128 -13.97 -0.92 11.78
N PRO A 129 -13.87 -0.39 13.03
CA PRO A 129 -12.66 -0.50 13.81
C PRO A 129 -12.36 -1.97 14.13
N PHE A 130 -11.12 -2.37 13.95
CA PHE A 130 -10.63 -3.71 14.29
C PHE A 130 -9.26 -3.61 14.95
N VAL A 131 -8.90 -4.65 15.69
CA VAL A 131 -7.58 -4.77 16.32
C VAL A 131 -6.84 -5.90 15.63
N ALA A 132 -5.57 -5.67 15.29
CA ALA A 132 -4.70 -6.74 14.84
C ALA A 132 -4.33 -7.61 16.06
N PRO A 133 -4.41 -8.95 15.98
CA PRO A 133 -4.02 -9.81 17.08
C PRO A 133 -2.53 -9.64 17.38
N GLU A 134 -2.12 -9.98 18.60
CA GLU A 134 -0.69 -10.02 18.92
C GLU A 134 0.04 -11.00 17.98
N PRO A 135 1.24 -10.64 17.49
CA PRO A 135 2.04 -11.56 16.70
C PRO A 135 2.52 -12.73 17.57
N ASP A 136 2.49 -13.95 17.01
CA ASP A 136 3.07 -15.16 17.61
C ASP A 136 4.59 -15.05 17.85
#